data_AF-A0A0A2A7G5-F1
#
_entry.id   AF-A0A0A2A7G5-F1
#
_cell.length_a   1.000
_cell.length_b   1.000
_cell.length_c   1.000
_cell.angle_alpha   90.00
_cell.angle_beta   90.00
_cell.angle_gamma   90.00
#
_symmetry.space_group_name_H-M   'P 1'
#
loop_
_entity.id
_entity.type
_entity.pdbx_description
1 polymer ?
#
loop_
_entity_poly.entity_id
_entity_poly.type
_entity_poly.pdbx_seq_one_letter_code
_entity_poly.pdbx_strand_id
1 'polypeptide(L)'
;MNNLFYKSLATISTIGILALSTTQILNTTKKSNNSEIEISKTLIELKKVRKESLNEIKTAKEEILSELNKLKSSSLQDYRNQTNFALNQLEKSKSESLKVLKEAGGISQGSAHMILTGYVNGSSSSVIPMKDLDQCEEQGVLWMSSQRARFHLKYKGFECLESR
;
A
#
# COMPACT_ATOMS: atom_id res chain seq x y z
N MET A 1 14.03 3.94 9.76
CA MET A 1 13.46 5.22 10.26
C MET A 1 13.39 6.20 9.09
N ASN A 2 12.23 6.84 8.89
CA ASN A 2 11.89 7.57 7.66
C ASN A 2 12.74 8.84 7.45
N ASN A 3 13.79 8.72 6.62
CA ASN A 3 14.69 9.79 6.18
C ASN A 3 13.94 10.98 5.56
N LEU A 4 12.85 10.69 4.83
CA LEU A 4 12.06 11.68 4.09
C LEU A 4 11.35 12.71 4.99
N PHE A 5 10.88 12.30 6.17
CA PHE A 5 10.19 13.19 7.11
C PHE A 5 11.15 14.23 7.67
N TYR A 6 12.34 13.80 8.12
CA TYR A 6 13.37 14.70 8.66
C TYR A 6 13.92 15.65 7.59
N LYS A 7 14.13 15.16 6.35
CA LYS A 7 14.55 16.01 5.21
C LYS A 7 13.49 17.07 4.87
N SER A 8 12.22 16.69 4.85
CA SER A 8 11.11 17.63 4.59
C SER A 8 10.99 18.67 5.71
N LEU A 9 11.08 18.23 6.97
CA LEU A 9 11.03 19.11 8.14
C LEU A 9 12.20 20.11 8.15
N ALA A 10 13.41 19.66 7.83
CA ALA A 10 14.58 20.52 7.72
C ALA A 10 14.37 21.60 6.65
N THR A 11 13.86 21.23 5.48
CA THR A 11 13.63 22.18 4.37
C THR A 11 12.60 23.26 4.74
N ILE A 12 11.51 22.87 5.39
CA ILE A 12 10.47 23.80 5.87
C ILE A 12 11.05 24.74 6.95
N SER A 13 11.86 24.21 7.86
CA SER A 13 12.52 25.00 8.91
C SER A 13 13.43 26.08 8.31
N THR A 14 14.26 25.73 7.32
CA THR A 14 15.16 26.67 6.64
C THR A 14 14.39 27.82 5.95
N ILE A 15 13.27 27.50 5.29
CA ILE A 15 12.40 28.52 4.67
C ILE A 15 11.82 29.46 5.74
N GLY A 16 11.38 28.92 6.87
CA GLY A 16 10.85 29.71 7.99
C GLY A 16 11.87 30.67 8.58
N ILE A 17 13.11 30.20 8.80
CA ILE A 17 14.21 31.00 9.35
C ILE A 17 14.57 32.16 8.41
N LEU A 18 14.61 31.92 7.10
CA LEU A 18 14.85 32.95 6.08
C LEU A 18 13.77 34.04 6.08
N ALA A 19 12.50 33.66 6.18
CA ALA A 19 11.39 34.61 6.19
C ALA A 19 11.41 35.49 7.46
N LEU A 20 11.74 34.91 8.62
CA LEU A 20 11.83 35.64 9.88
C LEU A 20 13.04 36.58 9.94
N SER A 21 14.20 36.12 9.48
CA SER A 21 15.42 36.95 9.46
C SER A 21 15.30 38.13 8.49
N THR A 22 14.74 37.92 7.30
CA THR A 22 14.49 39.01 6.33
C THR A 22 13.51 40.05 6.87
N THR A 23 12.43 39.63 7.54
CA THR A 23 11.43 40.57 8.11
C THR A 23 11.97 41.34 9.31
N GLN A 24 12.76 40.70 10.18
CA GLN A 24 13.45 41.40 11.27
C GLN A 24 14.39 42.48 10.74
N ILE A 25 15.28 42.14 9.79
CA ILE A 25 16.23 43.09 9.21
C ILE A 25 15.49 44.27 8.53
N LEU A 26 14.40 44.00 7.80
CA LEU A 26 13.61 45.06 7.16
C LEU A 26 12.95 46.01 8.17
N ASN A 27 12.51 45.50 9.32
CA ASN A 27 11.89 46.31 10.37
C ASN A 27 12.93 47.14 11.15
N THR A 28 14.11 46.58 11.43
CA THR A 28 15.18 47.30 12.15
C THR A 28 15.76 48.42 11.30
N THR A 29 15.89 48.21 9.99
CA THR A 29 16.43 49.20 9.04
C THR A 29 15.50 50.38 8.80
N LYS A 30 14.17 50.18 8.83
CA LYS A 30 13.20 51.28 8.81
C LYS A 30 13.30 52.24 10.01
N LYS A 31 13.97 51.85 11.09
CA LYS A 31 13.99 52.58 12.37
C LYS A 31 15.27 53.38 12.63
N SER A 32 16.32 53.25 11.79
CA SER A 32 17.66 53.80 12.05
C SER A 32 18.14 54.77 10.96
N ASN A 33 18.55 55.98 11.34
CA ASN A 33 18.93 57.09 10.45
C ASN A 33 20.43 57.17 10.11
N ASN A 34 21.29 56.25 10.57
CA ASN A 34 22.75 56.32 10.37
C ASN A 34 23.35 55.04 9.77
N SER A 35 22.59 54.40 8.88
CA SER A 35 22.61 52.95 8.69
C SER A 35 23.03 52.49 7.28
N GLU A 36 23.28 53.38 6.32
CA GLU A 36 23.34 53.04 4.89
C GLU A 36 24.48 52.06 4.51
N ILE A 37 25.67 52.23 5.09
CA ILE A 37 26.83 51.34 4.85
C ILE A 37 26.62 49.98 5.53
N GLU A 38 26.05 49.97 6.72
CA GLU A 38 25.79 48.75 7.50
C GLU A 38 24.66 47.95 6.85
N ILE A 39 23.58 48.64 6.44
CA ILE A 39 22.48 48.10 5.63
C ILE A 39 23.00 47.44 4.36
N SER A 40 23.91 48.11 3.64
CA SER A 40 24.46 47.59 2.39
C SER A 40 25.24 46.30 2.61
N LYS A 41 26.04 46.21 3.68
CA LYS A 41 26.73 44.97 4.06
C LYS A 41 25.75 43.86 4.42
N THR A 42 24.75 44.15 5.26
CA THR A 42 23.74 43.16 5.66
C THR A 42 22.91 42.66 4.47
N LEU A 43 22.58 43.52 3.52
CA LEU A 43 21.87 43.15 2.29
C LEU A 43 22.68 42.22 1.39
N ILE A 44 24.00 42.43 1.30
CA ILE A 44 24.91 41.58 0.53
C ILE A 44 25.00 40.19 1.18
N GLU A 45 25.15 40.13 2.51
CA GLU A 45 25.16 38.87 3.26
C GLU A 45 23.82 38.14 3.13
N LEU A 46 22.69 38.85 3.26
CA LEU A 46 21.35 38.29 3.04
C LEU A 46 21.18 37.71 1.64
N LYS A 47 21.67 38.40 0.61
CA LYS A 47 21.63 37.89 -0.77
C LYS A 47 22.45 36.62 -0.91
N LYS A 48 23.61 36.54 -0.26
CA LYS A 48 24.48 35.37 -0.26
C LYS A 48 23.81 34.19 0.43
N VAL A 49 23.35 34.37 1.67
CA VAL A 49 22.63 33.35 2.46
C VAL A 49 21.38 32.88 1.71
N ARG A 50 20.60 33.80 1.13
CA ARG A 50 19.43 33.45 0.32
C ARG A 50 19.79 32.55 -0.86
N LYS A 51 20.89 32.83 -1.55
CA LYS A 51 21.35 32.04 -2.70
C LYS A 51 21.82 30.65 -2.26
N GLU A 52 22.56 30.57 -1.16
CA GLU A 52 23.03 29.31 -0.57
C GLU A 52 21.85 28.44 -0.13
N SER A 53 20.90 29.01 0.63
CA SER A 53 19.71 28.28 1.05
C SER A 53 18.80 27.88 -0.10
N LEU A 54 18.68 28.68 -1.17
CA LEU A 54 17.94 28.29 -2.38
C LEU A 54 18.57 27.06 -3.06
N ASN A 55 19.90 26.99 -3.08
CA ASN A 55 20.60 25.82 -3.59
C ASN A 55 20.37 24.59 -2.71
N GLU A 56 20.44 24.73 -1.39
CA GLU A 56 20.15 23.63 -0.45
C GLU A 56 18.72 23.12 -0.61
N ILE A 57 17.73 24.02 -0.71
CA ILE A 57 16.32 23.66 -0.94
C ILE A 57 16.18 22.93 -2.28
N LYS A 58 16.88 23.37 -3.33
CA LYS A 58 16.83 22.72 -4.65
C LYS A 58 17.38 21.30 -4.57
N THR A 59 18.55 21.10 -3.95
CA THR A 59 19.15 19.77 -3.78
C THR A 59 18.26 18.88 -2.93
N ALA A 60 17.74 19.38 -1.80
CA ALA A 60 16.83 18.63 -0.93
C ALA A 60 15.55 18.22 -1.67
N LYS A 61 14.99 19.11 -2.50
CA LYS A 61 13.83 18.80 -3.34
C LYS A 61 14.13 17.66 -4.31
N GLU A 62 15.26 17.70 -5.01
CA GLU A 62 15.65 16.66 -5.97
C GLU A 62 15.85 15.30 -5.28
N GLU A 63 16.48 15.27 -4.11
CA GLU A 63 16.64 14.05 -3.31
C GLU A 63 15.31 13.48 -2.84
N ILE A 64 14.43 14.32 -2.29
CA ILE A 64 13.10 13.90 -1.84
C ILE A 64 12.31 13.32 -3.02
N LEU A 65 12.33 13.97 -4.18
CA LEU A 65 11.61 13.51 -5.37
C LEU A 65 12.12 12.14 -5.84
N SER A 66 13.44 11.93 -5.81
CA SER A 66 14.08 10.67 -6.16
C SER A 66 13.70 9.54 -5.20
N GLU A 67 13.74 9.78 -3.90
CA GLU A 67 13.33 8.80 -2.87
C GLU A 67 11.84 8.44 -3.01
N LEU A 68 10.96 9.42 -3.28
CA LEU A 68 9.53 9.21 -3.50
C LEU A 68 9.23 8.33 -4.71
N ASN A 69 9.93 8.58 -5.82
CA ASN A 69 9.78 7.77 -7.03
C ASN A 69 10.25 6.33 -6.81
N LYS A 70 11.37 6.13 -6.10
CA LYS A 70 11.85 4.78 -5.74
C LYS A 70 10.84 4.03 -4.88
N LEU A 71 10.35 4.65 -3.81
CA LEU A 71 9.32 4.09 -2.92
C LEU A 71 8.05 3.70 -3.68
N LYS A 72 7.61 4.54 -4.62
CA LYS A 72 6.45 4.24 -5.46
C LYS A 72 6.69 3.01 -6.34
N SER A 73 7.85 2.93 -7.00
CA SER A 73 8.18 1.80 -7.87
C SER A 73 8.31 0.48 -7.10
N SER A 74 8.95 0.49 -5.93
CA SER A 74 9.11 -0.72 -5.12
C SER A 74 7.76 -1.19 -4.58
N SER A 75 6.94 -0.28 -4.08
CA SER A 75 5.60 -0.62 -3.57
C SER A 75 4.69 -1.21 -4.66
N LEU A 76 4.72 -0.66 -5.88
CA LEU A 76 3.97 -1.21 -7.02
C LEU A 76 4.48 -2.58 -7.43
N GLN A 77 5.79 -2.81 -7.38
CA GLN A 77 6.38 -4.11 -7.70
C GLN A 77 6.01 -5.16 -6.64
N ASP A 78 6.06 -4.81 -5.36
CA ASP A 78 5.63 -5.67 -4.26
C ASP A 78 4.15 -6.05 -4.39
N TYR A 79 3.29 -5.08 -4.73
CA TYR A 79 1.87 -5.32 -4.95
C TYR A 79 1.62 -6.28 -6.13
N ARG A 80 2.34 -6.12 -7.25
CA ARG A 80 2.26 -7.04 -8.39
C ARG A 80 2.72 -8.45 -8.01
N ASN A 81 3.81 -8.57 -7.26
CA ASN A 81 4.33 -9.86 -6.81
C ASN A 81 3.32 -10.58 -5.90
N GLN A 82 2.71 -9.86 -4.96
CA GLN A 82 1.65 -10.42 -4.10
C GLN A 82 0.43 -10.87 -4.89
N THR A 83 0.01 -10.08 -5.87
CA THR A 83 -1.13 -10.41 -6.74
C THR A 83 -0.87 -11.66 -7.57
N ASN A 84 0.30 -11.76 -8.21
CA ASN A 84 0.69 -12.94 -8.98
C ASN A 84 0.80 -14.20 -8.11
N PHE A 85 1.34 -14.05 -6.89
CA PHE A 85 1.40 -15.16 -5.95
C PHE A 85 0.00 -15.65 -5.55
N ALA A 86 -0.93 -14.74 -5.28
CA ALA A 86 -2.33 -15.10 -4.96
C ALA A 86 -3.03 -15.79 -6.14
N LEU A 87 -2.81 -15.32 -7.37
CA LEU A 87 -3.38 -15.94 -8.58
C LEU A 87 -2.86 -17.36 -8.80
N ASN A 88 -1.55 -17.58 -8.70
CA ASN A 88 -0.96 -18.91 -8.86
C ASN A 88 -1.49 -19.92 -7.83
N GLN A 89 -1.73 -19.47 -6.59
CA GLN A 89 -2.30 -20.33 -5.54
C GLN A 89 -3.77 -20.69 -5.81
N LEU A 90 -4.55 -19.75 -6.35
CA LEU A 90 -5.94 -20.01 -6.77
C LEU A 90 -5.99 -21.03 -7.92
N GLU A 91 -5.13 -20.89 -8.93
CA GLU A 91 -5.06 -21.85 -10.03
C GLU A 91 -4.70 -23.26 -9.55
N LYS A 92 -3.74 -23.36 -8.61
CA LYS A 92 -3.36 -24.63 -8.01
C LYS A 92 -4.53 -25.28 -7.24
N SER A 93 -5.20 -24.50 -6.38
CA SER A 93 -6.37 -24.96 -5.61
C SER A 93 -7.51 -25.43 -6.52
N LYS A 94 -7.77 -24.72 -7.62
CA LYS A 94 -8.75 -25.11 -8.63
C LYS A 94 -8.39 -26.45 -9.28
N SER A 95 -7.14 -26.63 -9.68
CA SER A 95 -6.66 -27.87 -10.30
C SER A 95 -6.80 -29.07 -9.35
N GLU A 96 -6.42 -28.90 -8.08
CA GLU A 96 -6.57 -29.94 -7.05
C GLU A 96 -8.04 -30.29 -6.81
N SER A 97 -8.93 -29.30 -6.75
CA SER A 97 -10.37 -29.52 -6.56
C SER A 97 -11.00 -30.28 -7.74
N LEU A 98 -10.62 -29.93 -8.97
CA LEU A 98 -11.06 -30.64 -10.17
C LEU A 98 -10.60 -32.11 -10.19
N LYS A 99 -9.39 -32.38 -9.69
CA LYS A 99 -8.89 -33.75 -9.56
C LYS A 99 -9.72 -34.55 -8.56
N VAL A 100 -10.00 -33.98 -7.39
CA VAL A 100 -10.84 -34.61 -6.36
C VAL A 100 -12.25 -34.89 -6.90
N LEU A 101 -12.85 -33.97 -7.67
CA LEU A 101 -14.15 -34.20 -8.30
C LEU A 101 -14.14 -35.33 -9.32
N LYS A 102 -13.09 -35.44 -10.13
CA LYS A 102 -12.93 -36.55 -11.07
C LYS A 102 -12.79 -37.89 -10.35
N GLU A 103 -12.13 -37.92 -9.20
CA GLU A 103 -11.97 -39.11 -8.36
C GLU A 103 -13.26 -39.45 -7.60
N ALA A 104 -14.02 -38.45 -7.16
CA ALA A 104 -15.31 -38.61 -6.47
C ALA A 104 -16.47 -38.96 -7.42
N GLY A 105 -16.38 -38.58 -8.70
CA GLY A 105 -17.38 -38.83 -9.76
C GLY A 105 -17.48 -40.29 -10.22
N GLY A 106 -17.17 -41.26 -9.37
CA GLY A 106 -17.48 -42.66 -9.60
C GLY A 106 -19.00 -42.87 -9.67
N ILE A 107 -19.52 -42.99 -10.89
CA ILE A 107 -20.82 -43.58 -11.28
C ILE A 107 -21.94 -43.38 -10.24
N SER A 108 -22.46 -42.17 -10.09
CA SER A 108 -23.84 -42.00 -9.58
C SER A 108 -24.45 -40.72 -10.10
N GLN A 109 -25.55 -40.88 -10.85
CA GLN A 109 -26.35 -39.81 -11.40
C GLN A 109 -26.88 -38.90 -10.29
N GLY A 110 -26.62 -37.58 -10.39
CA GLY A 110 -27.38 -36.55 -9.70
C GLY A 110 -26.89 -36.12 -8.31
N SER A 111 -25.59 -36.24 -8.00
CA SER A 111 -25.02 -35.72 -6.74
C SER A 111 -24.40 -34.33 -6.94
N ALA A 112 -24.63 -33.41 -6.00
CA ALA A 112 -23.98 -32.09 -6.00
C ALA A 112 -22.72 -32.11 -5.14
N HIS A 113 -21.79 -31.21 -5.38
CA HIS A 113 -20.56 -31.08 -4.61
C HIS A 113 -20.34 -29.62 -4.23
N MET A 114 -20.07 -29.39 -2.94
CA MET A 114 -19.65 -28.09 -2.45
C MET A 114 -18.13 -28.05 -2.37
N ILE A 115 -17.51 -27.13 -3.12
CA ILE A 115 -16.08 -26.85 -3.03
C ILE A 115 -15.91 -25.67 -2.09
N LEU A 116 -15.26 -25.87 -0.96
CA LEU A 116 -14.82 -24.80 -0.08
C LEU A 116 -13.38 -24.42 -0.44
N THR A 117 -13.15 -23.13 -0.67
CA THR A 117 -11.81 -22.58 -0.89
C THR A 117 -11.47 -21.62 0.25
N GLY A 118 -10.31 -21.82 0.87
CA GLY A 118 -9.83 -21.02 1.97
C GLY A 118 -8.33 -20.76 1.88
N TYR A 119 -7.90 -19.57 2.31
CA TYR A 119 -6.48 -19.23 2.38
C TYR A 119 -6.03 -18.82 3.78
N VAL A 120 -5.23 -19.68 4.42
CA VAL A 120 -4.51 -19.41 5.68
C VAL A 120 -3.22 -20.22 5.67
N ASN A 121 -2.07 -19.56 5.48
CA ASN A 121 -0.76 -20.20 5.41
C ASN A 121 -0.65 -21.36 4.38
N GLY A 122 -1.44 -21.28 3.31
CA GLY A 122 -1.54 -22.29 2.25
C GLY A 122 -2.92 -22.24 1.60
N SER A 123 -3.02 -22.74 0.37
CA SER A 123 -4.29 -22.99 -0.30
C SER A 123 -4.87 -24.31 0.18
N SER A 124 -6.03 -24.27 0.84
CA SER A 124 -6.79 -25.48 1.19
C SER A 124 -8.12 -25.49 0.43
N SER A 125 -8.37 -26.62 -0.21
CA SER A 125 -9.62 -26.91 -0.89
C SER A 125 -10.26 -28.11 -0.21
N SER A 126 -11.55 -28.06 0.09
CA SER A 126 -12.29 -29.21 0.64
C SER A 126 -13.54 -29.43 -0.19
N VAL A 127 -13.70 -30.66 -0.66
CA VAL A 127 -14.88 -31.08 -1.43
C VAL A 127 -15.80 -31.82 -0.48
N ILE A 128 -17.05 -31.37 -0.39
CA ILE A 128 -18.07 -31.96 0.47
C ILE A 128 -19.21 -32.42 -0.45
N PRO A 129 -19.52 -33.73 -0.49
CA PRO A 129 -20.64 -34.23 -1.28
C PRO A 129 -21.96 -33.75 -0.67
N MET A 130 -22.88 -33.37 -1.54
CA MET A 130 -24.20 -32.84 -1.23
C MET A 130 -25.27 -33.64 -1.97
N LYS A 131 -26.49 -33.63 -1.42
CA LYS A 131 -27.62 -34.35 -2.01
C LYS A 131 -28.09 -33.69 -3.31
N ASP A 132 -28.14 -32.37 -3.34
CA ASP A 132 -28.64 -31.54 -4.45
C ASP A 132 -28.03 -30.12 -4.39
N LEU A 133 -28.24 -29.33 -5.45
CA LEU A 133 -27.73 -27.96 -5.56
C LEU A 133 -28.29 -27.04 -4.49
N ASP A 134 -29.58 -27.17 -4.15
CA ASP A 134 -30.24 -26.33 -3.15
C ASP A 134 -29.58 -26.52 -1.78
N GLN A 135 -29.35 -27.77 -1.37
CA GLN A 135 -28.61 -28.08 -0.15
C GLN A 135 -27.18 -27.53 -0.21
N CYS A 136 -26.52 -27.60 -1.36
CA CYS A 136 -25.17 -27.07 -1.52
C CYS A 136 -25.12 -25.56 -1.29
N GLU A 137 -26.03 -24.80 -1.90
CA GLU A 137 -26.09 -23.34 -1.76
C GLU A 137 -26.42 -22.93 -0.32
N GLU A 138 -27.40 -23.58 0.31
CA GLU A 138 -27.74 -23.32 1.71
C GLU A 138 -26.55 -23.55 2.65
N GLN A 139 -25.85 -24.68 2.51
CA GLN A 139 -24.69 -25.00 3.34
C GLN A 139 -23.50 -24.08 3.06
N GLY A 140 -23.31 -23.66 1.81
CA GLY A 140 -22.27 -22.72 1.42
C GLY A 140 -22.45 -21.35 2.04
N VAL A 141 -23.68 -20.82 1.99
CA VAL A 141 -24.04 -19.54 2.64
C VAL A 141 -23.89 -19.64 4.15
N LEU A 142 -24.37 -20.74 4.75
CA LEU A 142 -24.23 -20.99 6.19
C LEU A 142 -22.76 -20.99 6.61
N TRP A 143 -21.90 -21.68 5.85
CA TRP A 143 -20.47 -21.74 6.11
C TRP A 143 -19.81 -20.36 5.99
N MET A 144 -20.12 -19.60 4.94
CA MET A 144 -19.61 -18.24 4.72
C MET A 144 -19.96 -17.29 5.88
N SER A 145 -21.15 -17.48 6.45
CA SER A 145 -21.66 -16.70 7.58
C SER A 145 -21.07 -17.12 8.92
N SER A 146 -20.46 -18.30 9.04
CA SER A 146 -19.90 -18.83 10.28
C SER A 146 -18.74 -17.99 10.82
N GLN A 147 -18.60 -17.91 12.15
CA GLN A 147 -17.46 -17.22 12.79
C GLN A 147 -16.11 -17.82 12.37
N ARG A 148 -16.05 -19.14 12.20
CA ARG A 148 -14.83 -19.85 11.80
C ARG A 148 -14.33 -19.37 10.42
N ALA A 149 -15.23 -19.18 9.47
CA ALA A 149 -14.90 -18.61 8.17
C ALA A 149 -14.57 -17.10 8.26
N ARG A 150 -15.20 -16.32 9.15
CA ARG A 150 -14.94 -14.87 9.30
C ARG A 150 -13.57 -14.54 9.90
N PHE A 151 -13.10 -15.32 10.88
CA PHE A 151 -11.92 -14.94 11.66
C PHE A 151 -10.63 -15.63 11.22
N HIS A 152 -10.72 -16.80 10.58
CA HIS A 152 -9.52 -17.55 10.23
C HIS A 152 -9.11 -17.41 8.77
N LEU A 153 -10.04 -17.31 7.81
CA LEU A 153 -9.73 -17.28 6.38
C LEU A 153 -9.69 -15.83 5.85
N LYS A 154 -8.56 -15.40 5.27
CA LYS A 154 -8.45 -14.07 4.62
C LYS A 154 -9.22 -14.01 3.29
N TYR A 155 -9.22 -15.12 2.56
CA TYR A 155 -9.98 -15.33 1.34
C TYR A 155 -10.81 -16.59 1.53
N LYS A 156 -12.12 -16.47 1.28
CA LYS A 156 -13.09 -17.54 1.43
C LYS A 156 -14.11 -17.47 0.31
N GLY A 157 -14.42 -18.63 -0.24
CA GLY A 157 -15.47 -18.79 -1.25
C GLY A 157 -15.95 -20.22 -1.24
N PHE A 158 -17.18 -20.41 -1.70
CA PHE A 158 -17.68 -21.74 -2.01
C PHE A 158 -18.21 -21.74 -3.45
N GLU A 159 -18.19 -22.90 -4.07
CA GLU A 159 -18.79 -23.13 -5.38
C GLU A 159 -19.55 -24.45 -5.34
N CYS A 160 -20.74 -24.47 -5.95
CA CYS A 160 -21.61 -25.62 -6.02
C CYS A 160 -21.61 -26.18 -7.43
N LEU A 161 -21.27 -27.47 -7.58
CA LEU A 161 -21.20 -28.14 -8.87
C LEU A 161 -22.05 -29.40 -8.87
N GLU A 162 -22.81 -29.61 -9.95
CA GLU A 162 -23.48 -30.90 -10.21
C GLU A 162 -22.50 -31.91 -10.82
N SER A 163 -22.46 -33.13 -10.27
CA SER A 163 -21.89 -34.29 -10.96
C SER A 163 -22.94 -34.87 -11.91
N ARG A 164 -22.67 -34.80 -13.21
CA ARG A 164 -23.42 -35.51 -14.26
C ARG A 164 -22.89 -36.92 -14.47
#